data_AF-A0A959FFR5-F1
#
_entry.id   AF-A0A959FFR5-F1
#
_cell.length_a   1.000
_cell.length_b   1.000
_cell.length_c   1.000
_cell.angle_alpha   90.00
_cell.angle_beta   90.00
_cell.angle_gamma   90.00
#
_symmetry.space_group_name_H-M   'P 1'
#
loop_
_entity.id
_entity.type
_entity.pdbx_description
1 polymer ?
#
loop_
_entity_poly.entity_id
_entity_poly.type
_entity_poly.pdbx_seq_one_letter_code
_entity_poly.pdbx_strand_id
1 'polypeptide(L)'
;MSVLRTLLFATLLSIMVPVARGQGTLLTPTVNRTTETVPPKREFRAVWIATVFNTDYPKSPSPMRVAIKEQYKNLISDFKHMGFNAVIVQIRPAGDAFYTSRFAPWSQFLTGKQGKGPIPTGFDPLQFMIEETHRMGMEFHAWMNPYRATVNLDTASLHSSHVFYQHRDWLVTYGPRMYLNPGLPEVRSYLSDVVGEVVDNYDIDGIHFDDYFYPYKIKDVPFPDSSTYYFYGQAYKNIDDWRRSNTDALIQGVSQRIRASKPHVKFGISPFGVWSNRDRNSMGSDTRASVTSYDDLYADGIKWLKNGWIDYIAPQLYWNIGFEPADYATLV
;
A
#
# COMPACT_ATOMS: atom_id res chain seq x y z
N MET A 1 36.73 -5.32 -9.32
CA MET A 1 37.46 -4.58 -8.27
C MET A 1 36.88 -4.97 -6.92
N SER A 2 37.76 -5.02 -5.92
CA SER A 2 37.71 -5.81 -4.70
C SER A 2 36.50 -5.59 -3.77
N VAL A 3 36.09 -6.73 -3.21
CA VAL A 3 35.42 -7.00 -1.94
C VAL A 3 35.81 -6.05 -0.79
N LEU A 4 34.84 -5.66 0.04
CA LEU A 4 35.07 -5.49 1.48
C LEU A 4 33.78 -5.82 2.28
N ARG A 5 33.79 -6.99 2.92
CA ARG A 5 32.87 -7.39 4.00
C ARG A 5 33.57 -7.06 5.32
N THR A 6 32.92 -6.27 6.17
CA THR A 6 33.40 -6.00 7.53
C THR A 6 32.81 -7.03 8.49
N LEU A 7 33.67 -7.90 9.04
CA LEU A 7 33.38 -8.79 10.17
C LEU A 7 33.67 -8.03 11.47
N LEU A 8 32.68 -7.95 12.37
CA LEU A 8 32.91 -7.59 13.77
C LEU A 8 33.18 -8.86 14.58
N PHE A 9 34.39 -8.95 15.14
CA PHE A 9 34.74 -9.89 16.20
C PHE A 9 34.32 -9.30 17.55
N ALA A 10 33.48 -10.01 18.31
CA ALA A 10 33.19 -9.71 19.71
C ALA A 10 34.04 -10.62 20.61
N THR A 11 34.94 -10.03 21.38
CA THR A 11 35.78 -10.69 22.38
C THR A 11 34.99 -10.80 23.70
N LEU A 12 34.71 -12.03 24.14
CA LEU A 12 34.16 -12.32 25.46
C LEU A 12 35.29 -12.28 26.51
N LEU A 13 35.23 -11.33 27.44
CA LEU A 13 36.03 -11.34 28.67
C LEU A 13 35.15 -11.86 29.81
N SER A 14 35.48 -13.05 30.31
CA SER A 14 34.86 -13.64 31.50
C SER A 14 35.48 -13.06 32.77
N ILE A 15 34.70 -12.30 33.54
CA ILE A 15 35.08 -11.88 34.91
C ILE A 15 34.26 -12.75 35.88
N MET A 16 34.93 -13.65 36.60
CA MET A 16 34.34 -14.36 37.74
C MET A 16 34.27 -13.43 38.95
N VAL A 17 33.08 -13.30 39.53
CA VAL A 17 32.86 -12.64 40.84
C VAL A 17 32.36 -13.71 41.82
N PRO A 18 32.89 -13.81 43.06
CA PRO A 18 32.50 -14.85 44.00
C PRO A 18 31.11 -14.59 44.58
N VAL A 19 30.33 -15.66 44.69
CA VAL A 19 28.96 -15.65 45.25
C VAL A 19 29.03 -15.66 46.77
N ALA A 20 28.53 -14.60 47.41
CA ALA A 20 28.21 -14.59 48.84
C ALA A 20 26.76 -15.08 49.04
N ARG A 21 26.58 -16.14 49.84
CA ARG A 21 25.26 -16.67 50.23
C ARG A 21 24.59 -15.74 51.23
N GLY A 22 23.56 -15.03 50.79
CA GLY A 22 22.57 -14.37 51.67
C GLY A 22 21.23 -15.10 51.57
N GLN A 23 20.67 -15.49 52.71
CA GLN A 23 19.30 -16.00 52.81
C GLN A 23 18.32 -14.86 52.47
N GLY A 24 17.61 -14.99 51.34
CA GLY A 24 16.56 -14.07 50.91
C GLY A 24 15.26 -14.84 50.69
N THR A 25 14.23 -14.45 51.41
CA THR A 25 12.87 -14.98 51.37
C THR A 25 12.33 -15.05 49.93
N LEU A 26 11.89 -16.24 49.50
CA LEU A 26 11.22 -16.47 48.22
C LEU A 26 9.87 -15.74 48.22
N LEU A 27 9.83 -14.55 47.61
CA LEU A 27 8.58 -13.96 47.15
C LEU A 27 8.17 -14.71 45.87
N THR A 28 7.22 -15.63 45.99
CA THR A 28 6.57 -16.24 44.83
C THR A 28 5.79 -15.15 44.09
N PRO A 29 6.09 -14.85 42.81
CA PRO A 29 5.25 -13.95 42.04
C PRO A 29 3.92 -14.64 41.79
N THR A 30 2.84 -14.11 42.36
CA THR A 30 1.48 -14.39 41.90
C THR A 30 1.37 -13.88 40.48
N VAL A 31 1.53 -14.78 39.50
CA VAL A 31 1.16 -14.52 38.11
C VAL A 31 -0.37 -14.41 38.10
N ASN A 32 -0.86 -13.18 38.10
CA ASN A 32 -2.23 -12.92 37.67
C ASN A 32 -2.33 -13.39 36.23
N ARG A 33 -2.95 -14.56 36.05
CA ARG A 33 -3.29 -15.16 34.77
C ARG A 33 -4.18 -14.15 34.03
N THR A 34 -3.58 -13.36 33.15
CA THR A 34 -4.30 -12.47 32.26
C THR A 34 -5.32 -13.30 31.50
N THR A 35 -6.55 -12.79 31.46
CA THR A 35 -7.69 -13.32 30.71
C THR A 35 -7.23 -13.90 29.37
N GLU A 36 -7.42 -15.20 29.16
CA GLU A 36 -7.26 -15.82 27.84
C GLU A 36 -8.20 -15.09 26.88
N THR A 37 -7.63 -14.26 26.01
CA THR A 37 -8.36 -13.61 24.93
C THR A 37 -8.78 -14.69 23.96
N VAL A 38 -10.08 -15.03 23.95
CA VAL A 38 -10.63 -15.91 22.93
C VAL A 38 -10.36 -15.27 21.57
N PRO A 39 -9.59 -15.90 20.67
CA PRO A 39 -9.27 -15.31 19.38
C PRO A 39 -10.57 -15.08 18.59
N PRO A 40 -10.63 -14.02 17.76
CA PRO A 40 -11.84 -13.72 17.01
C PRO A 40 -12.21 -14.91 16.11
N LYS A 41 -13.51 -15.18 15.99
CA LYS A 41 -14.04 -16.29 15.14
C LYS A 41 -13.52 -16.21 13.69
N ARG A 42 -13.20 -14.99 13.23
CA ARG A 42 -12.55 -14.71 11.95
C ARG A 42 -11.47 -13.66 12.19
N GLU A 43 -10.26 -13.94 11.73
CA GLU A 43 -9.12 -13.03 11.76
C GLU A 43 -8.68 -12.77 10.33
N PHE A 44 -8.40 -11.51 9.97
CA PHE A 44 -7.85 -11.18 8.66
C PHE A 44 -6.32 -11.37 8.71
N ARG A 45 -5.82 -12.40 8.02
CA ARG A 45 -4.39 -12.75 7.96
C ARG A 45 -3.97 -12.63 6.51
N ALA A 46 -3.61 -11.41 6.14
CA ALA A 46 -3.25 -11.07 4.79
C ALA A 46 -1.74 -10.89 4.62
N VAL A 47 -1.27 -11.05 3.39
CA VAL A 47 0.10 -10.75 2.98
C VAL A 47 0.09 -9.91 1.69
N TRP A 48 0.86 -8.83 1.68
CA TRP A 48 1.08 -8.03 0.47
C TRP A 48 1.99 -8.78 -0.51
N ILE A 49 1.66 -8.67 -1.80
CA ILE A 49 2.48 -9.17 -2.91
C ILE A 49 2.76 -7.98 -3.82
N ALA A 50 3.89 -7.31 -3.60
CA ALA A 50 4.33 -6.16 -4.37
C ALA A 50 4.92 -6.59 -5.72
N THR A 51 4.47 -5.91 -6.77
CA THR A 51 4.90 -6.18 -8.15
C THR A 51 5.84 -5.10 -8.69
N VAL A 52 5.80 -3.90 -8.12
CA VAL A 52 6.75 -2.83 -8.41
C VAL A 52 8.18 -3.33 -8.14
N PHE A 53 9.06 -3.10 -9.12
CA PHE A 53 10.45 -3.58 -9.10
C PHE A 53 10.60 -5.10 -8.90
N ASN A 54 9.56 -5.88 -9.17
CA ASN A 54 9.58 -7.33 -8.99
C ASN A 54 9.92 -7.75 -7.54
N THR A 55 9.48 -6.95 -6.55
CA THR A 55 9.81 -7.13 -5.13
C THR A 55 9.42 -8.52 -4.63
N ASP A 56 8.16 -8.90 -4.82
CA ASP A 56 7.65 -10.23 -4.43
C ASP A 56 7.29 -11.08 -5.64
N TYR A 57 6.65 -10.46 -6.65
CA TYR A 57 6.12 -11.19 -7.81
C TYR A 57 6.08 -10.37 -9.10
N PRO A 58 6.34 -10.99 -10.27
CA PRO A 58 7.13 -12.21 -10.43
C PRO A 58 8.59 -11.94 -10.03
N LYS A 59 9.37 -12.95 -9.62
CA LYS A 59 10.78 -12.78 -9.24
C LYS A 59 11.64 -12.26 -10.39
N SER A 60 11.25 -12.60 -11.61
CA SER A 60 11.82 -12.02 -12.82
C SER A 60 10.70 -11.88 -13.86
N PRO A 61 10.68 -10.77 -14.62
CA PRO A 61 9.69 -10.60 -15.67
C PRO A 61 9.78 -11.73 -16.70
N SER A 62 8.62 -12.22 -17.13
CA SER A 62 8.56 -13.27 -18.14
C SER A 62 7.28 -13.14 -18.97
N PRO A 63 7.36 -13.19 -20.30
CA PRO A 63 6.16 -13.27 -21.12
C PRO A 63 5.53 -14.67 -21.08
N MET A 64 6.22 -15.71 -20.58
CA MET A 64 5.69 -17.09 -20.61
C MET A 64 4.57 -17.28 -19.59
N ARG A 65 3.36 -17.61 -20.06
CA ARG A 65 2.24 -18.01 -19.21
C ARG A 65 2.62 -19.07 -18.17
N VAL A 66 3.40 -20.08 -18.57
CA VAL A 66 3.81 -21.17 -17.67
C VAL A 66 4.62 -20.62 -16.50
N ALA A 67 5.64 -19.79 -16.76
CA ALA A 67 6.47 -19.19 -15.74
C ALA A 67 5.69 -18.26 -14.79
N ILE A 68 4.74 -17.47 -15.32
CA ILE A 68 3.85 -16.62 -14.53
C ILE A 68 3.02 -17.48 -13.57
N LYS A 69 2.41 -18.56 -14.09
CA LYS A 69 1.54 -19.46 -13.32
C LYS A 69 2.30 -20.19 -12.23
N GLU A 70 3.44 -20.80 -12.55
CA GLU A 70 4.22 -21.59 -11.60
C GLU A 70 4.77 -20.75 -10.45
N GLN A 71 5.29 -19.55 -10.75
CA GLN A 71 5.78 -18.64 -9.71
C GLN A 71 4.66 -18.24 -8.74
N TYR A 72 3.47 -17.95 -9.26
CA TYR A 72 2.35 -17.55 -8.41
C TYR A 72 1.82 -18.71 -7.57
N LYS A 73 1.68 -19.90 -8.17
CA LYS A 73 1.27 -21.13 -7.46
C LYS A 73 2.17 -21.44 -6.28
N ASN A 74 3.48 -21.35 -6.47
CA ASN A 74 4.44 -21.60 -5.40
C ASN A 74 4.25 -20.58 -4.26
N LEU A 75 4.11 -19.29 -4.60
CA LEU A 75 3.91 -18.22 -3.62
C LEU A 75 2.61 -18.39 -2.81
N ILE A 76 1.49 -18.66 -3.48
CA ILE A 76 0.18 -18.88 -2.83
C ILE A 76 0.16 -20.16 -2.00
N SER A 77 0.84 -21.21 -2.47
CA SER A 77 1.04 -22.42 -1.67
C SER A 77 1.80 -22.11 -0.39
N ASP A 78 2.94 -21.42 -0.46
CA ASP A 78 3.75 -21.07 0.71
C ASP A 78 2.95 -20.24 1.72
N PHE A 79 2.23 -19.21 1.25
CA PHE A 79 1.39 -18.39 2.12
C PHE A 79 0.25 -19.17 2.78
N LYS A 80 -0.37 -20.11 2.06
CA LYS A 80 -1.37 -20.99 2.66
C LYS A 80 -0.78 -21.84 3.78
N HIS A 81 0.42 -22.40 3.59
CA HIS A 81 1.11 -23.19 4.61
C HIS A 81 1.52 -22.35 5.83
N MET A 82 1.80 -21.06 5.64
CA MET A 82 2.05 -20.11 6.74
C MET A 82 0.79 -19.66 7.48
N GLY A 83 -0.40 -20.07 7.03
CA GLY A 83 -1.68 -19.78 7.69
C GLY A 83 -2.36 -18.48 7.24
N PHE A 84 -1.87 -17.82 6.19
CA PHE A 84 -2.58 -16.69 5.59
C PHE A 84 -3.92 -17.14 4.99
N ASN A 85 -4.91 -16.24 5.04
CA ASN A 85 -6.24 -16.46 4.47
C ASN A 85 -6.65 -15.39 3.46
N ALA A 86 -5.77 -14.42 3.18
CA ALA A 86 -5.95 -13.44 2.14
C ALA A 86 -4.60 -13.04 1.54
N VAL A 87 -4.62 -12.59 0.28
CA VAL A 87 -3.47 -11.96 -0.38
C VAL A 87 -3.87 -10.60 -0.93
N ILE A 88 -2.97 -9.63 -0.83
CA ILE A 88 -3.16 -8.28 -1.32
C ILE A 88 -2.15 -8.05 -2.46
N VAL A 89 -2.59 -8.24 -3.70
CA VAL A 89 -1.70 -8.31 -4.88
C VAL A 89 -1.68 -6.98 -5.61
N GLN A 90 -0.49 -6.42 -5.83
CA GLN A 90 -0.32 -5.16 -6.56
C GLN A 90 -0.59 -5.36 -8.06
N ILE A 91 -1.77 -4.98 -8.52
CA ILE A 91 -2.15 -5.11 -9.94
C ILE A 91 -1.92 -3.84 -10.75
N ARG A 92 -1.71 -2.70 -10.07
CA ARG A 92 -1.37 -1.40 -10.65
C ARG A 92 -0.24 -0.73 -9.87
N PRO A 93 1.03 -0.98 -10.23
CA PRO A 93 2.18 -0.42 -9.51
C PRO A 93 2.51 1.03 -9.88
N ALA A 94 2.45 1.43 -11.16
CA ALA A 94 2.78 2.79 -11.60
C ALA A 94 2.21 3.11 -12.99
N GLY A 95 0.96 3.56 -13.06
CA GLY A 95 0.32 3.97 -14.33
C GLY A 95 0.07 2.83 -15.33
N ASP A 96 0.32 1.58 -14.94
CA ASP A 96 0.29 0.36 -15.75
C ASP A 96 -0.56 -0.74 -15.08
N ALA A 97 -0.75 -1.87 -15.76
CA ALA A 97 -1.65 -2.94 -15.33
C ALA A 97 -1.05 -4.36 -15.46
N PHE A 98 -1.35 -5.22 -14.48
CA PHE A 98 -1.14 -6.67 -14.51
C PHE A 98 -2.38 -7.41 -15.08
N TYR A 99 -3.14 -6.75 -15.93
CA TYR A 99 -4.36 -7.26 -16.55
C TYR A 99 -4.62 -6.50 -17.85
N THR A 100 -5.56 -6.99 -18.67
CA THR A 100 -5.95 -6.27 -19.88
C THR A 100 -6.79 -5.06 -19.49
N SER A 101 -6.26 -3.85 -19.70
CA SER A 101 -6.93 -2.60 -19.32
C SER A 101 -7.14 -1.68 -20.51
N ARG A 102 -8.28 -0.97 -20.53
CA ARG A 102 -8.53 0.14 -21.45
C ARG A 102 -7.88 1.46 -21.01
N PHE A 103 -7.43 1.53 -19.75
CA PHE A 103 -6.94 2.75 -19.12
C PHE A 103 -5.42 2.80 -18.94
N ALA A 104 -4.75 1.66 -19.09
CA ALA A 104 -3.33 1.52 -18.79
C ALA A 104 -2.66 0.48 -19.69
N PRO A 105 -1.39 0.68 -20.09
CA PRO A 105 -0.63 -0.36 -20.77
C PRO A 105 -0.28 -1.51 -19.81
N TRP A 106 0.05 -2.68 -20.38
CA TRP A 106 0.65 -3.78 -19.63
C TRP A 106 1.89 -3.33 -18.85
N SER A 107 2.03 -3.81 -17.62
CA SER A 107 3.17 -3.47 -16.78
C SER A 107 4.47 -4.07 -17.28
N GLN A 108 5.53 -3.26 -17.25
CA GLN A 108 6.89 -3.74 -17.51
C GLN A 108 7.35 -4.77 -16.48
N PHE A 109 6.84 -4.74 -15.26
CA PHE A 109 7.23 -5.69 -14.21
C PHE A 109 6.68 -7.10 -14.46
N LEU A 110 5.67 -7.25 -15.31
CA LEU A 110 5.15 -8.57 -15.69
C LEU A 110 6.04 -9.25 -16.74
N THR A 111 6.35 -8.55 -17.84
CA THR A 111 6.98 -9.16 -19.04
C THR A 111 8.33 -8.57 -19.44
N GLY A 112 8.79 -7.54 -18.76
CA GLY A 112 10.05 -6.84 -19.00
C GLY A 112 9.93 -5.63 -19.92
N LYS A 113 8.75 -5.39 -20.53
CA LYS A 113 8.52 -4.22 -21.39
C LYS A 113 7.07 -3.72 -21.27
N GLN A 114 6.90 -2.44 -20.99
CA GLN A 114 5.57 -1.84 -20.88
C GLN A 114 4.79 -1.97 -22.21
N GLY A 115 3.49 -2.23 -22.10
CA GLY A 115 2.59 -2.44 -23.24
C GLY A 115 2.65 -3.85 -23.84
N LYS A 116 3.56 -4.72 -23.39
CA LYS A 116 3.60 -6.13 -23.82
C LYS A 116 2.96 -7.06 -22.79
N GLY A 117 1.86 -7.70 -23.18
CA GLY A 117 1.21 -8.75 -22.39
C GLY A 117 1.92 -10.12 -22.48
N PRO A 118 1.48 -11.09 -21.68
CA PRO A 118 2.03 -12.44 -21.69
C PRO A 118 1.63 -13.23 -22.95
N ILE A 119 2.33 -14.32 -23.20
CA ILE A 119 2.10 -15.24 -24.32
C ILE A 119 1.74 -16.66 -23.85
N PRO A 120 0.90 -17.41 -24.61
CA PRO A 120 0.20 -16.96 -25.82
C PRO A 120 -0.80 -15.84 -25.53
N THR A 121 -1.07 -15.02 -26.54
CA THR A 121 -2.03 -13.92 -26.46
C THR A 121 -3.39 -14.41 -25.97
N GLY A 122 -4.07 -13.62 -25.13
CA GLY A 122 -5.35 -13.98 -24.53
C GLY A 122 -5.23 -14.65 -23.15
N PHE A 123 -4.02 -14.92 -22.65
CA PHE A 123 -3.84 -15.25 -21.24
C PHE A 123 -4.01 -14.00 -20.37
N ASP A 124 -5.01 -14.03 -19.48
CA ASP A 124 -5.21 -13.02 -18.45
C ASP A 124 -4.55 -13.46 -17.13
N PRO A 125 -3.46 -12.81 -16.70
CA PRO A 125 -2.77 -13.17 -15.48
C PRO A 125 -3.57 -12.80 -14.22
N LEU A 126 -4.38 -11.74 -14.22
CA LEU A 126 -5.18 -11.37 -13.06
C LEU A 126 -6.29 -12.38 -12.82
N GLN A 127 -7.02 -12.77 -13.87
CA GLN A 127 -8.04 -13.81 -13.76
C GLN A 127 -7.45 -15.10 -13.17
N PHE A 128 -6.29 -15.53 -13.68
CA PHE A 128 -5.61 -16.71 -13.15
C PHE A 128 -5.19 -16.55 -11.67
N MET A 129 -4.64 -15.39 -11.29
CA MET A 129 -4.21 -15.15 -9.91
C MET A 129 -5.38 -15.21 -8.91
N ILE A 130 -6.54 -14.67 -9.30
CA ILE A 130 -7.77 -14.73 -8.52
C ILE A 130 -8.24 -16.18 -8.36
N GLU A 131 -8.42 -16.89 -9.48
CA GLU A 131 -8.88 -18.30 -9.48
C GLU A 131 -7.97 -19.20 -8.65
N GLU A 132 -6.65 -19.04 -8.76
CA GLU A 132 -5.69 -19.84 -8.01
C GLU A 132 -5.72 -19.53 -6.51
N THR A 133 -5.92 -18.26 -6.14
CA THR A 133 -6.07 -17.84 -4.75
C THR A 133 -7.34 -18.41 -4.13
N HIS A 134 -8.47 -18.30 -4.83
CA HIS A 134 -9.76 -18.86 -4.42
C HIS A 134 -9.72 -20.38 -4.31
N ARG A 135 -9.04 -21.06 -5.25
CA ARG A 135 -8.83 -22.53 -5.20
C ARG A 135 -8.12 -22.97 -3.92
N MET A 136 -7.29 -22.10 -3.35
CA MET A 136 -6.57 -22.32 -2.08
C MET A 136 -7.38 -21.88 -0.86
N GLY A 137 -8.62 -21.42 -1.05
CA GLY A 137 -9.52 -20.94 0.00
C GLY A 137 -8.97 -19.70 0.70
N MET A 138 -8.44 -18.75 -0.07
CA MET A 138 -7.99 -17.44 0.41
C MET A 138 -8.74 -16.33 -0.34
N GLU A 139 -8.89 -15.16 0.29
CA GLU A 139 -9.44 -13.96 -0.35
C GLU A 139 -8.36 -13.27 -1.23
N PHE A 140 -8.76 -12.73 -2.38
CA PHE A 140 -7.92 -11.94 -3.27
C PHE A 140 -8.32 -10.45 -3.20
N HIS A 141 -7.39 -9.62 -2.71
CA HIS A 141 -7.54 -8.17 -2.74
C HIS A 141 -6.65 -7.55 -3.82
N ALA A 142 -7.26 -6.84 -4.76
CA ALA A 142 -6.59 -6.11 -5.82
C ALA A 142 -6.02 -4.79 -5.28
N TRP A 143 -4.69 -4.72 -5.15
CA TRP A 143 -3.98 -3.53 -4.72
C TRP A 143 -3.59 -2.63 -5.88
N MET A 144 -3.92 -1.35 -5.75
CA MET A 144 -3.56 -0.31 -6.71
C MET A 144 -2.88 0.87 -6.02
N ASN A 145 -1.84 1.40 -6.65
CA ASN A 145 -1.36 2.74 -6.32
C ASN A 145 -2.18 3.76 -7.12
N PRO A 146 -2.89 4.70 -6.48
CA PRO A 146 -3.79 5.60 -7.20
C PRO A 146 -3.02 6.61 -8.05
N TYR A 147 -2.11 7.39 -7.45
CA TYR A 147 -1.57 8.59 -8.10
C TYR A 147 -0.21 8.40 -8.77
N ARG A 148 0.57 7.36 -8.44
CA ARG A 148 1.88 7.14 -9.08
C ARG A 148 1.69 6.83 -10.56
N ALA A 149 2.21 7.71 -11.42
CA ALA A 149 2.19 7.52 -12.87
C ALA A 149 3.50 6.93 -13.38
N THR A 150 4.64 7.25 -12.76
CA THR A 150 5.94 6.69 -13.15
C THR A 150 6.80 6.34 -11.93
N VAL A 151 7.75 5.42 -12.12
CA VAL A 151 8.75 5.06 -11.09
C VAL A 151 10.04 5.87 -11.20
N ASN A 152 10.27 6.53 -12.33
CA ASN A 152 11.39 7.42 -12.62
C ASN A 152 10.96 8.52 -13.62
N LEU A 153 11.88 9.40 -14.04
CA LEU A 153 11.62 10.45 -15.05
C LEU A 153 11.96 10.03 -16.50
N ASP A 154 12.40 8.79 -16.73
CA ASP A 154 12.64 8.32 -18.10
C ASP A 154 11.30 7.99 -18.77
N THR A 155 10.89 8.86 -19.68
CA THR A 155 9.62 8.74 -20.39
C THR A 155 9.77 8.05 -21.74
N ALA A 156 11.00 7.79 -22.22
CA ALA A 156 11.23 7.21 -23.55
C ALA A 156 10.78 5.75 -23.64
N SER A 157 10.72 5.06 -22.50
CA SER A 157 10.27 3.68 -22.38
C SER A 157 8.75 3.53 -22.16
N LEU A 158 8.03 4.64 -21.98
CA LEU A 158 6.58 4.62 -21.77
C LEU A 158 5.86 4.23 -23.07
N HIS A 159 4.85 3.36 -22.94
CA HIS A 159 4.00 3.00 -24.07
C HIS A 159 3.10 4.18 -24.48
N SER A 160 2.76 4.30 -25.77
CA SER A 160 1.96 5.43 -26.29
C SER A 160 0.57 5.56 -25.66
N SER A 161 0.00 4.45 -25.16
CA SER A 161 -1.27 4.46 -24.42
C SER A 161 -1.14 4.83 -22.93
N HIS A 162 0.07 5.11 -22.43
CA HIS A 162 0.28 5.52 -21.06
C HIS A 162 -0.34 6.90 -20.79
N VAL A 163 -0.85 7.13 -19.57
CA VAL A 163 -1.52 8.39 -19.17
C VAL A 163 -0.67 9.64 -19.45
N PHE A 164 0.65 9.48 -19.45
CA PHE A 164 1.60 10.54 -19.84
C PHE A 164 1.38 11.10 -21.25
N TYR A 165 1.05 10.24 -22.22
CA TYR A 165 0.78 10.65 -23.60
C TYR A 165 -0.68 10.98 -23.84
N GLN A 166 -1.59 10.35 -23.08
CA GLN A 166 -3.03 10.55 -23.23
C GLN A 166 -3.53 11.83 -22.54
N HIS A 167 -2.99 12.14 -21.36
CA HIS A 167 -3.43 13.23 -20.49
C HIS A 167 -2.24 13.88 -19.79
N ARG A 168 -1.37 14.53 -20.57
CA ARG A 168 -0.14 15.12 -20.02
C ARG A 168 -0.40 16.23 -19.02
N ASP A 169 -1.49 16.96 -19.20
CA ASP A 169 -2.02 18.01 -18.33
C ASP A 169 -2.44 17.51 -16.95
N TRP A 170 -2.66 16.20 -16.78
CA TRP A 170 -2.98 15.61 -15.47
C TRP A 170 -1.76 15.33 -14.60
N LEU A 171 -0.56 15.37 -15.19
CA LEU A 171 0.65 14.95 -14.51
C LEU A 171 1.44 16.10 -13.91
N VAL A 172 1.96 15.84 -12.72
CA VAL A 172 2.92 16.70 -12.04
C VAL A 172 4.22 15.95 -11.78
N THR A 173 5.35 16.62 -11.96
CA THR A 173 6.66 16.09 -11.61
C THR A 173 7.00 16.46 -10.18
N TYR A 174 7.32 15.48 -9.33
CA TYR A 174 7.74 15.73 -7.96
C TYR A 174 8.88 14.78 -7.58
N GLY A 175 10.07 15.34 -7.35
CA GLY A 175 11.29 14.57 -7.17
C GLY A 175 11.59 13.70 -8.40
N PRO A 176 11.93 12.41 -8.24
CA PRO A 176 12.35 11.56 -9.35
C PRO A 176 11.17 10.92 -10.11
N ARG A 177 9.92 11.35 -9.89
CA ARG A 177 8.73 10.66 -10.42
C ARG A 177 7.67 11.65 -10.90
N MET A 178 6.72 11.13 -11.68
CA MET A 178 5.50 11.82 -12.06
C MET A 178 4.29 11.21 -11.34
N TYR A 179 3.36 12.07 -10.95
CA TYR A 179 2.12 11.73 -10.27
C TYR A 179 0.93 12.32 -11.00
N LEU A 180 -0.19 11.62 -10.98
CA LEU A 180 -1.49 12.21 -11.30
C LEU A 180 -1.83 13.24 -10.23
N ASN A 181 -2.26 14.43 -10.65
CA ASN A 181 -2.60 15.52 -9.75
C ASN A 181 -3.94 15.24 -9.04
N PRO A 182 -3.95 15.01 -7.71
CA PRO A 182 -5.19 14.67 -6.99
C PRO A 182 -6.23 15.80 -7.02
N GLY A 183 -5.79 17.04 -7.24
CA GLY A 183 -6.64 18.22 -7.30
C GLY A 183 -7.58 18.28 -8.50
N LEU A 184 -7.29 17.53 -9.57
CA LEU A 184 -8.11 17.52 -10.79
C LEU A 184 -9.32 16.57 -10.63
N PRO A 185 -10.56 17.05 -10.81
CA PRO A 185 -11.74 16.18 -10.80
C PRO A 185 -11.67 15.03 -11.82
N GLU A 186 -11.11 15.29 -13.00
CA GLU A 186 -10.94 14.32 -14.08
C GLU A 186 -10.04 13.16 -13.66
N VAL A 187 -8.96 13.46 -12.93
CA VAL A 187 -8.06 12.43 -12.37
C VAL A 187 -8.81 11.54 -11.38
N ARG A 188 -9.64 12.13 -10.50
CA ARG A 188 -10.41 11.35 -9.51
C ARG A 188 -11.48 10.49 -10.17
N SER A 189 -12.13 10.99 -11.21
CA SER A 189 -13.07 10.21 -12.04
C SER A 189 -12.35 9.05 -12.73
N TYR A 190 -11.25 9.33 -13.41
CA TYR A 190 -10.43 8.33 -14.10
C TYR A 190 -10.00 7.20 -13.16
N LEU A 191 -9.50 7.52 -11.96
CA LEU A 191 -9.08 6.50 -10.99
C LEU A 191 -10.26 5.68 -10.45
N SER A 192 -11.42 6.30 -10.27
CA SER A 192 -12.65 5.58 -9.91
C SER A 192 -13.07 4.62 -11.03
N ASP A 193 -12.94 5.02 -12.30
CA ASP A 193 -13.24 4.16 -13.45
C ASP A 193 -12.23 3.02 -13.63
N VAL A 194 -10.95 3.23 -13.31
CA VAL A 194 -9.92 2.18 -13.27
C VAL A 194 -10.27 1.12 -12.23
N VAL A 195 -10.68 1.53 -11.02
CA VAL A 195 -11.18 0.58 -10.01
C VAL A 195 -12.43 -0.12 -10.53
N GLY A 196 -13.35 0.63 -11.15
CA GLY A 196 -14.56 0.10 -11.74
C GLY A 196 -14.32 -1.00 -12.78
N GLU A 197 -13.33 -0.82 -13.67
CA GLU A 197 -12.93 -1.84 -14.65
C GLU A 197 -12.54 -3.16 -13.98
N VAL A 198 -11.83 -3.10 -12.85
CA VAL A 198 -11.43 -4.32 -12.14
C VAL A 198 -12.61 -4.95 -11.41
N VAL A 199 -13.39 -4.13 -10.70
CA VAL A 199 -14.57 -4.61 -9.95
C VAL A 199 -15.57 -5.26 -10.89
N ASP A 200 -15.84 -4.69 -12.06
CA ASP A 200 -16.85 -5.22 -12.98
C ASP A 200 -16.41 -6.54 -13.62
N ASN A 201 -15.13 -6.65 -14.00
CA ASN A 201 -14.65 -7.75 -14.84
C ASN A 201 -14.08 -8.95 -14.06
N TYR A 202 -13.68 -8.76 -12.80
CA TYR A 202 -12.98 -9.79 -12.04
C TYR A 202 -13.71 -10.14 -10.72
N ASP A 203 -13.62 -11.40 -10.32
CA ASP A 203 -14.19 -11.90 -9.06
C ASP A 203 -13.24 -11.66 -7.88
N ILE A 204 -12.97 -10.39 -7.58
CA ILE A 204 -12.11 -10.01 -6.45
C ILE A 204 -12.90 -9.94 -5.14
N ASP A 205 -12.25 -10.19 -4.01
CA ASP A 205 -12.87 -10.04 -2.68
C ASP A 205 -12.72 -8.62 -2.12
N GLY A 206 -11.74 -7.87 -2.62
CA GLY A 206 -11.58 -6.47 -2.25
C GLY A 206 -10.67 -5.65 -3.15
N ILE A 207 -10.81 -4.33 -3.03
CA ILE A 207 -9.87 -3.32 -3.52
C ILE A 207 -9.02 -2.86 -2.33
N HIS A 208 -7.74 -2.62 -2.58
CA HIS A 208 -6.80 -2.14 -1.58
C HIS A 208 -5.98 -0.95 -2.12
N PHE A 209 -5.92 0.15 -1.38
CA PHE A 209 -4.92 1.20 -1.59
C PHE A 209 -3.88 1.18 -0.47
N ASP A 210 -2.62 1.48 -0.81
CA ASP A 210 -1.53 1.63 0.16
C ASP A 210 -1.44 3.08 0.70
N ASP A 211 -0.25 3.52 1.11
CA ASP A 211 -0.01 4.79 1.78
C ASP A 211 0.26 5.96 0.82
N TYR A 212 0.32 5.72 -0.49
CA TYR A 212 0.67 6.76 -1.47
C TYR A 212 -0.56 7.56 -1.94
N PHE A 213 -0.87 8.62 -1.20
CA PHE A 213 -1.80 9.67 -1.61
C PHE A 213 -1.04 10.83 -2.27
N TYR A 214 -0.89 11.96 -1.57
CA TYR A 214 0.16 12.90 -1.95
C TYR A 214 1.53 12.31 -1.59
N PRO A 215 2.58 12.58 -2.38
CA PRO A 215 3.91 12.04 -2.12
C PRO A 215 4.50 12.61 -0.84
N TYR A 216 5.35 11.81 -0.18
CA TYR A 216 6.20 12.25 0.93
C TYR A 216 6.92 13.56 0.60
N LYS A 217 6.83 14.54 1.51
CA LYS A 217 7.38 15.88 1.31
C LYS A 217 8.89 15.82 1.10
N ILE A 218 9.34 16.47 0.03
CA ILE A 218 10.74 16.82 -0.21
C ILE A 218 10.98 18.17 0.46
N LYS A 219 12.02 18.25 1.28
CA LYS A 219 12.39 19.47 2.01
C LYS A 219 12.49 20.65 1.04
N ASP A 220 11.83 21.75 1.39
CA ASP A 220 11.83 23.02 0.64
C ASP A 220 11.29 22.95 -0.80
N VAL A 221 10.62 21.84 -1.18
CA VAL A 221 10.00 21.68 -2.50
C VAL A 221 8.48 21.51 -2.35
N PRO A 222 7.67 22.54 -2.67
CA PRO A 222 6.23 22.42 -2.62
C PRO A 222 5.74 21.44 -3.70
N PHE A 223 4.68 20.70 -3.40
CA PHE A 223 4.00 19.92 -4.43
C PHE A 223 3.39 20.89 -5.47
N PRO A 224 3.61 20.67 -6.79
CA PRO A 224 3.34 21.66 -7.82
C PRO A 224 1.88 21.65 -8.28
N ASP A 225 0.96 21.93 -7.35
CA ASP A 225 -0.49 21.99 -7.58
C ASP A 225 -1.07 23.41 -7.41
N SER A 226 -0.24 24.45 -7.37
CA SER A 226 -0.67 25.84 -7.11
C SER A 226 -1.69 26.35 -8.12
N SER A 227 -1.51 26.06 -9.42
CA SER A 227 -2.48 26.42 -10.45
C SER A 227 -3.81 25.67 -10.26
N THR A 228 -3.76 24.39 -9.92
CA THR A 228 -4.96 23.59 -9.64
C THR A 228 -5.68 24.09 -8.40
N TYR A 229 -4.94 24.47 -7.35
CA TYR A 229 -5.49 25.09 -6.15
C TYR A 229 -6.15 26.44 -6.45
N TYR A 230 -5.56 27.26 -7.34
CA TYR A 230 -6.18 28.51 -7.77
C TYR A 230 -7.55 28.29 -8.42
N PHE A 231 -7.72 27.26 -9.25
CA PHE A 231 -8.99 27.01 -9.92
C PHE A 231 -10.02 26.26 -9.04
N TYR A 232 -9.58 25.29 -8.23
CA TYR A 232 -10.48 24.36 -7.54
C TYR A 232 -10.48 24.48 -6.02
N GLY A 233 -9.59 25.28 -5.44
CA GLY A 233 -9.37 25.39 -3.99
C GLY A 233 -10.11 26.52 -3.29
N GLN A 234 -10.86 27.36 -4.01
CA GLN A 234 -11.43 28.62 -3.47
C GLN A 234 -12.40 28.44 -2.30
N ALA A 235 -12.99 27.26 -2.14
CA ALA A 235 -13.87 26.94 -1.01
C ALA A 235 -13.12 26.61 0.30
N TYR A 236 -11.79 26.46 0.26
CA TYR A 236 -10.97 26.03 1.39
C TYR A 236 -10.14 27.19 1.92
N LYS A 237 -10.01 27.24 3.26
CA LYS A 237 -9.23 28.28 3.94
C LYS A 237 -7.73 28.16 3.68
N ASN A 238 -7.24 26.94 3.49
CA ASN A 238 -5.85 26.64 3.23
C ASN A 238 -5.71 25.46 2.26
N ILE A 239 -4.53 25.35 1.67
CA ILE A 239 -4.22 24.32 0.67
C ILE A 239 -4.24 22.91 1.26
N ASP A 240 -3.90 22.74 2.54
CA ASP A 240 -3.84 21.41 3.16
C ASP A 240 -5.24 20.80 3.36
N ASP A 241 -6.23 21.61 3.74
CA ASP A 241 -7.64 21.21 3.80
C ASP A 241 -8.17 20.85 2.42
N TRP A 242 -7.79 21.63 1.39
CA TRP A 242 -8.14 21.32 0.01
C TRP A 242 -7.51 19.99 -0.45
N ARG A 243 -6.22 19.76 -0.16
CA ARG A 243 -5.54 18.49 -0.49
C ARG A 243 -6.19 17.30 0.21
N ARG A 244 -6.55 17.41 1.49
CA ARG A 244 -7.33 16.37 2.20
C ARG A 244 -8.67 16.11 1.52
N SER A 245 -9.38 17.18 1.13
CA SER A 245 -10.67 17.05 0.44
C SER A 245 -10.57 16.35 -0.93
N ASN A 246 -9.45 16.53 -1.64
CA ASN A 246 -9.21 15.87 -2.91
C ASN A 246 -9.03 14.36 -2.72
N THR A 247 -8.27 13.97 -1.71
CA THR A 247 -8.13 12.55 -1.33
C THR A 247 -9.47 11.98 -0.89
N ASP A 248 -10.21 12.68 -0.03
CA ASP A 248 -11.55 12.28 0.42
C ASP A 248 -12.50 12.03 -0.76
N ALA A 249 -12.51 12.93 -1.74
CA ALA A 249 -13.34 12.82 -2.92
C ALA A 249 -12.99 11.58 -3.77
N LEU A 250 -11.70 11.22 -3.88
CA LEU A 250 -11.31 9.96 -4.52
C LEU A 250 -11.83 8.76 -3.73
N ILE A 251 -11.59 8.72 -2.42
CA ILE A 251 -12.01 7.59 -1.57
C ILE A 251 -13.53 7.41 -1.62
N GLN A 252 -14.28 8.50 -1.53
CA GLN A 252 -15.74 8.46 -1.65
C GLN A 252 -16.18 7.98 -3.04
N GLY A 253 -15.59 8.49 -4.12
CA GLY A 253 -15.91 8.08 -5.49
C GLY A 253 -15.64 6.59 -5.74
N VAL A 254 -14.50 6.08 -5.26
CA VAL A 254 -14.14 4.66 -5.34
C VAL A 254 -15.13 3.80 -4.52
N SER A 255 -15.45 4.22 -3.29
CA SER A 255 -16.43 3.51 -2.45
C SER A 255 -17.79 3.40 -3.13
N GLN A 256 -18.30 4.50 -3.68
CA GLN A 256 -19.56 4.53 -4.42
C GLN A 256 -19.50 3.64 -5.66
N ARG A 257 -18.38 3.69 -6.40
CA ARG A 257 -18.19 2.89 -7.62
C ARG A 257 -18.17 1.39 -7.35
N ILE A 258 -17.53 0.96 -6.26
CA ILE A 258 -17.51 -0.44 -5.82
C ILE A 258 -18.93 -0.87 -5.42
N ARG A 259 -19.59 -0.11 -4.52
CA ARG A 259 -20.93 -0.42 -4.02
C ARG A 259 -21.99 -0.49 -5.13
N ALA A 260 -21.86 0.34 -6.16
CA ALA A 260 -22.76 0.34 -7.31
C ALA A 260 -22.64 -0.91 -8.20
N SER A 261 -21.47 -1.57 -8.21
CA SER A 261 -21.22 -2.75 -9.06
C SER A 261 -21.29 -4.05 -8.26
N LYS A 262 -20.48 -4.16 -7.20
CA LYS A 262 -20.39 -5.35 -6.35
C LYS A 262 -20.29 -4.95 -4.88
N PRO A 263 -21.43 -4.76 -4.18
CA PRO A 263 -21.45 -4.26 -2.80
C PRO A 263 -20.83 -5.20 -1.75
N HIS A 264 -20.49 -6.43 -2.12
CA HIS A 264 -19.78 -7.38 -1.27
C HIS A 264 -18.24 -7.24 -1.38
N VAL A 265 -17.72 -6.56 -2.41
CA VAL A 265 -16.29 -6.31 -2.57
C VAL A 265 -15.86 -5.28 -1.54
N LYS A 266 -14.91 -5.64 -0.68
CA LYS A 266 -14.43 -4.78 0.40
C LYS A 266 -13.51 -3.69 -0.16
N PHE A 267 -13.59 -2.48 0.36
CA PHE A 267 -12.60 -1.44 0.08
C PHE A 267 -11.78 -1.15 1.33
N GLY A 268 -10.47 -1.38 1.29
CA GLY A 268 -9.60 -1.06 2.40
C GLY A 268 -8.34 -0.31 2.03
N ILE A 269 -7.74 0.31 3.04
CA ILE A 269 -6.60 1.20 2.86
C ILE A 269 -5.54 0.95 3.93
N SER A 270 -4.27 0.94 3.53
CA SER A 270 -3.10 0.82 4.39
C SER A 270 -2.32 2.14 4.45
N PRO A 271 -2.74 3.11 5.30
CA PRO A 271 -2.05 4.39 5.40
C PRO A 271 -0.76 4.28 6.22
N PHE A 272 0.06 5.33 6.16
CA PHE A 272 1.18 5.49 7.10
C PHE A 272 0.70 5.33 8.55
N GLY A 273 1.51 4.65 9.39
CA GLY A 273 1.06 4.16 10.69
C GLY A 273 0.66 5.22 11.71
N VAL A 274 1.19 6.44 11.60
CA VAL A 274 0.83 7.57 12.46
C VAL A 274 -0.14 8.50 11.73
N TRP A 275 -1.38 8.60 12.21
CA TRP A 275 -2.39 9.49 11.63
C TRP A 275 -2.04 10.96 11.83
N SER A 276 -1.77 11.37 13.06
CA SER A 276 -1.24 12.69 13.43
C SER A 276 -0.54 12.59 14.79
N ASN A 277 0.41 13.47 15.08
CA ASN A 277 1.05 13.56 16.39
C ASN A 277 0.20 14.42 17.34
N ARG A 278 0.16 14.05 18.62
CA ARG A 278 -0.64 14.75 19.65
C ARG A 278 -0.30 16.23 19.82
N ASP A 279 0.94 16.62 19.54
CA ASP A 279 1.40 18.02 19.62
C ASP A 279 0.89 18.90 18.47
N ARG A 280 0.52 18.30 17.34
CA ARG A 280 -0.07 18.97 16.17
C ARG A 280 -1.60 18.90 16.18
N ASN A 281 -2.15 17.79 16.63
CA ASN A 281 -3.58 17.52 16.66
C ASN A 281 -3.95 16.80 17.96
N SER A 282 -4.89 17.34 18.73
CA SER A 282 -5.27 16.77 20.03
C SER A 282 -5.89 15.37 19.95
N MET A 283 -6.37 14.94 18.77
CA MET A 283 -6.81 13.56 18.52
C MET A 283 -5.68 12.63 18.06
N GLY A 284 -4.47 13.15 17.90
CA GLY A 284 -3.30 12.39 17.46
C GLY A 284 -2.75 11.45 18.53
N SER A 285 -1.93 10.49 18.08
CA SER A 285 -1.22 9.56 18.95
C SER A 285 -0.08 10.23 19.71
N ASP A 286 0.33 9.65 20.85
CA ASP A 286 1.49 10.12 21.62
C ASP A 286 2.81 9.73 20.95
N THR A 287 3.05 10.34 19.79
CA THR A 287 4.17 10.07 18.88
C THR A 287 4.85 11.36 18.46
N ARG A 288 6.08 11.24 17.95
CA ARG A 288 6.86 12.34 17.35
C ARG A 288 7.33 11.92 15.96
N ALA A 289 6.43 11.36 15.16
CA ALA A 289 6.75 10.95 13.80
C ALA A 289 7.05 12.17 12.92
N SER A 290 8.08 12.09 12.08
CA SER A 290 8.48 13.17 11.18
C SER A 290 7.51 13.41 10.02
N VAL A 291 6.71 12.39 9.70
CA VAL A 291 5.65 12.41 8.69
C VAL A 291 4.43 11.76 9.31
N THR A 292 3.25 12.24 8.96
CA THR A 292 1.98 11.65 9.40
C THR A 292 1.00 11.55 8.23
N SER A 293 0.05 10.61 8.30
CA SER A 293 -0.90 10.41 7.20
C SER A 293 -1.80 11.63 6.99
N TYR A 294 -2.32 12.23 8.07
CA TYR A 294 -3.27 13.34 8.01
C TYR A 294 -2.61 14.67 7.61
N ASP A 295 -1.48 15.00 8.22
CA ASP A 295 -0.89 16.33 8.07
C ASP A 295 0.03 16.47 6.86
N ASP A 296 0.66 15.37 6.42
CA ASP A 296 1.73 15.42 5.43
C ASP A 296 1.38 14.68 4.14
N LEU A 297 0.60 13.59 4.23
CA LEU A 297 0.13 12.82 3.08
C LEU A 297 -1.34 13.11 2.71
N TYR A 298 -2.01 13.95 3.51
CA TYR A 298 -3.41 14.38 3.34
C TYR A 298 -4.40 13.20 3.25
N ALA A 299 -4.18 12.20 4.11
CA ALA A 299 -4.92 10.96 4.20
C ALA A 299 -5.61 10.86 5.57
N ASP A 300 -6.92 11.11 5.60
CA ASP A 300 -7.74 11.07 6.81
C ASP A 300 -8.49 9.74 6.96
N GLY A 301 -7.73 8.68 7.26
CA GLY A 301 -8.29 7.33 7.44
C GLY A 301 -9.39 7.24 8.52
N ILE A 302 -9.32 8.07 9.56
CA ILE A 302 -10.33 8.13 10.61
C ILE A 302 -11.67 8.63 10.05
N LYS A 303 -11.65 9.69 9.24
CA LYS A 303 -12.86 10.19 8.56
C LYS A 303 -13.45 9.16 7.61
N TRP A 304 -12.61 8.46 6.84
CA TRP A 304 -13.08 7.46 5.87
C TRP A 304 -13.81 6.29 6.54
N LEU A 305 -13.28 5.82 7.68
CA LEU A 305 -13.96 4.79 8.50
C LEU A 305 -15.28 5.29 9.07
N LYS A 306 -15.29 6.48 9.70
CA LYS A 306 -16.49 7.06 10.32
C LYS A 306 -17.63 7.26 9.32
N ASN A 307 -17.29 7.61 8.07
CA ASN A 307 -18.27 7.81 7.00
C ASN A 307 -18.64 6.51 6.26
N GLY A 308 -18.04 5.36 6.61
CA GLY A 308 -18.27 4.08 5.93
C GLY A 308 -17.80 4.07 4.47
N TRP A 309 -16.81 4.90 4.12
CA TRP A 309 -16.26 4.92 2.77
C TRP A 309 -15.29 3.77 2.54
N ILE A 310 -14.65 3.28 3.60
CA ILE A 310 -13.81 2.07 3.58
C ILE A 310 -14.35 1.06 4.59
N ASP A 311 -14.19 -0.22 4.27
CA ASP A 311 -14.63 -1.35 5.10
C ASP A 311 -13.54 -1.79 6.08
N TYR A 312 -12.26 -1.51 5.80
CA TYR A 312 -11.16 -1.73 6.73
C TYR A 312 -10.00 -0.73 6.56
N ILE A 313 -9.21 -0.59 7.62
CA ILE A 313 -7.95 0.16 7.63
C ILE A 313 -6.82 -0.76 8.11
N ALA A 314 -5.61 -0.59 7.58
CA ALA A 314 -4.42 -1.35 7.99
C ALA A 314 -3.22 -0.41 8.18
N PRO A 315 -3.13 0.37 9.27
CA PRO A 315 -2.03 1.31 9.48
C PRO A 315 -0.67 0.61 9.48
N GLN A 316 0.31 1.19 8.79
CA GLN A 316 1.65 0.62 8.63
C GLN A 316 2.51 0.81 9.88
N LEU A 317 2.30 -0.03 10.90
CA LEU A 317 3.02 0.01 12.18
C LEU A 317 4.39 -0.68 12.09
N TYR A 318 5.30 -0.14 11.28
CA TYR A 318 6.60 -0.75 10.98
C TYR A 318 7.72 -0.30 11.94
N TRP A 319 7.38 -0.23 13.23
CA TRP A 319 8.32 0.11 14.30
C TRP A 319 8.31 -0.97 15.37
N ASN A 320 9.43 -1.14 16.08
CA ASN A 320 9.50 -2.04 17.23
C ASN A 320 8.78 -1.45 18.46
N ILE A 321 8.36 -2.32 19.36
CA ILE A 321 7.89 -1.93 20.69
C ILE A 321 9.00 -1.13 21.40
N GLY A 322 8.63 -0.01 22.02
CA GLY A 322 9.52 0.92 22.70
C GLY A 322 10.28 1.89 21.78
N PHE A 323 9.99 1.92 20.47
CA PHE A 323 10.61 2.91 19.57
C PHE A 323 10.08 4.32 19.87
N GLU A 324 10.87 5.12 20.59
CA GLU A 324 10.44 6.37 21.20
C GLU A 324 9.66 7.34 20.26
N PRO A 325 10.05 7.55 18.98
CA PRO A 325 9.28 8.42 18.07
C PRO A 325 7.92 7.88 17.63
N ALA A 326 7.73 6.56 17.58
CA ALA A 326 6.53 5.90 17.07
C ALA A 326 6.40 4.49 17.68
N ASP A 327 6.16 4.43 18.98
CA ASP A 327 6.11 3.15 19.71
C ASP A 327 4.93 2.32 19.21
N TYR A 328 5.21 1.09 18.77
CA TYR A 328 4.18 0.13 18.37
C TYR A 328 3.11 -0.04 19.45
N ALA A 329 3.50 -0.13 20.73
CA ALA A 329 2.57 -0.33 21.83
C ALA A 329 1.61 0.86 22.05
N THR A 330 2.01 2.06 21.62
CA THR A 330 1.17 3.28 21.69
C THR A 330 0.16 3.33 20.53
N LEU A 331 0.42 2.61 19.43
CA LEU A 331 -0.33 2.73 18.18
C LEU A 331 -1.36 1.60 17.96
N VAL A 332 -1.37 0.55 18.79
CA VAL A 332 -2.27 -0.62 18.68
C VAL A 332 -3.51 -0.57 19.56
#